data_AF-A0A5B8MBS7-F1
#
_entry.id   AF-A0A5B8MBS7-F1
#
_cell.length_a   1.000
_cell.length_b   1.000
_cell.length_c   1.000
_cell.angle_alpha   90.00
_cell.angle_beta   90.00
_cell.angle_gamma   90.00
#
_symmetry.space_group_name_H-M   'P 1'
#
loop_
_entity.id
_entity.type
_entity.pdbx_description
1 polymer ?
#
loop_
_entity_poly.entity_id
_entity_poly.type
_entity_poly.pdbx_seq_one_letter_code
_entity_poly.pdbx_strand_id
1 'polypeptide(L)'
;MRRTGLLFVALVFPLFHSAASLPFRGDEEARNSTGESFREDPRLELECERQNGFPNSLSCSESEWFVQGYSDFREDLADSGLLPLGQVHCCTPKDDKVDAVHVKCSARRGVENCAFLRHKPENLSSFLVGFSGSLRIDDIEYAPRGAAVCCDAIAEMRDGSRRYISPCDCLVTEEVLCPRTNNGLYRDRVMTGFLVDTNIGVPLTPAECCSMCLGEVVPPDSDCPRYDHCSSRGVCHGGFCECVDGYSGMDCSLRRNLTLEELFRNYSWDVLVCSASGTIVFLWVFFFVRRGRERSHPEEGVRRGSSRDRLLDYIELIDEDSDNDTESSAGEGEGEQSEDEEKGEVLRNVAGDESAKDASDGCVICMSSKKLVVLVPCGHSSICRKCSRRLDTCPFCRQPIIKRQKIYFAGN
;
A
#
# COMPACT_ATOMS: atom_id res chain seq x y z
N MET A 1 -59.50 72.82 34.25
CA MET A 1 -59.88 72.75 32.82
C MET A 1 -60.71 71.48 32.58
N ARG A 2 -61.41 71.35 31.43
CA ARG A 2 -62.47 70.32 31.25
C ARG A 2 -61.94 68.93 30.87
N ARG A 3 -62.74 67.89 31.19
CA ARG A 3 -62.53 66.48 30.86
C ARG A 3 -63.08 66.11 29.48
N THR A 4 -62.37 65.21 28.78
CA THR A 4 -62.86 64.12 27.91
C THR A 4 -61.73 63.07 27.86
N GLY A 5 -61.94 61.77 27.68
CA GLY A 5 -63.17 60.96 27.69
C GLY A 5 -62.80 59.50 27.36
N LEU A 6 -63.13 58.54 28.24
CA LEU A 6 -62.79 57.11 28.04
C LEU A 6 -63.65 56.46 26.95
N LEU A 7 -63.12 55.40 26.33
CA LEU A 7 -63.92 54.26 25.90
C LEU A 7 -63.14 52.94 26.07
N PHE A 8 -63.79 51.96 26.68
CA PHE A 8 -63.28 50.60 26.89
C PHE A 8 -63.46 49.73 25.64
N VAL A 9 -62.53 48.80 25.41
CA VAL A 9 -62.87 47.40 25.09
C VAL A 9 -61.91 46.50 25.89
N ALA A 10 -62.43 45.47 26.56
CA ALA A 10 -61.63 44.48 27.27
C ALA A 10 -61.55 43.16 26.48
N LEU A 11 -60.41 42.48 26.55
CA LEU A 11 -60.21 41.14 25.99
C LEU A 11 -60.57 40.06 27.03
N VAL A 12 -61.43 39.09 26.69
CA VAL A 12 -61.38 37.67 27.13
C VAL A 12 -62.25 36.79 26.19
N PHE A 13 -61.75 35.58 25.92
CA PHE A 13 -62.31 34.43 25.18
C PHE A 13 -63.76 34.00 25.51
N PRO A 14 -64.46 33.26 24.62
CA PRO A 14 -64.42 31.78 24.70
C PRO A 14 -64.53 30.96 23.37
N LEU A 15 -63.62 29.97 23.24
CA LEU A 15 -63.84 28.54 22.95
C LEU A 15 -64.72 27.97 21.79
N PHE A 16 -64.13 26.97 21.12
CA PHE A 16 -64.72 25.77 20.47
C PHE A 16 -65.79 25.88 19.36
N HIS A 17 -65.39 25.51 18.13
CA HIS A 17 -65.92 24.28 17.48
C HIS A 17 -64.99 23.70 16.40
N SER A 18 -65.23 22.44 16.02
CA SER A 18 -64.34 21.56 15.26
C SER A 18 -64.23 21.85 13.76
N ALA A 19 -63.06 21.53 13.19
CA ALA A 19 -62.89 21.14 11.79
C ALA A 19 -61.98 19.90 11.72
N ALA A 20 -62.20 19.02 10.73
CA ALA A 20 -61.61 17.67 10.69
C ALA A 20 -60.13 17.64 10.27
N SER A 21 -59.43 16.60 10.70
CA SER A 21 -58.11 16.21 10.19
C SER A 21 -58.23 15.49 8.83
N LEU A 22 -57.28 15.76 7.93
CA LEU A 22 -56.79 14.91 6.82
C LEU A 22 -55.56 15.61 6.17
N PRO A 23 -54.73 14.95 5.33
CA PRO A 23 -53.38 14.57 5.78
C PRO A 23 -52.25 15.44 5.23
N PHE A 24 -51.09 15.33 5.89
CA PHE A 24 -49.79 15.79 5.39
C PHE A 24 -49.43 15.10 4.05
N ARG A 25 -49.11 15.89 3.02
CA ARG A 25 -48.47 15.41 1.78
C ARG A 25 -47.89 16.58 0.99
N GLY A 26 -46.63 16.47 0.57
CA GLY A 26 -45.97 17.44 -0.30
C GLY A 26 -44.68 17.97 0.34
N ASP A 27 -43.56 17.53 -0.19
CA ASP A 27 -42.22 17.93 0.23
C ASP A 27 -41.91 19.35 -0.29
N GLU A 28 -41.44 20.26 0.58
CA GLU A 28 -41.07 21.62 0.17
C GLU A 28 -39.64 21.65 -0.40
N GLU A 29 -39.51 21.60 -1.73
CA GLU A 29 -38.24 21.85 -2.42
C GLU A 29 -37.72 23.26 -2.09
N ALA A 30 -36.59 23.35 -1.39
CA ALA A 30 -35.84 24.59 -1.27
C ALA A 30 -35.23 24.99 -2.63
N ARG A 31 -35.59 26.16 -3.15
CA ARG A 31 -35.11 26.68 -4.44
C ARG A 31 -34.29 27.94 -4.25
N ASN A 32 -33.18 28.06 -4.97
CA ASN A 32 -32.39 29.29 -5.01
C ASN A 32 -33.00 30.28 -6.03
N SER A 33 -32.52 31.53 -6.04
CA SER A 33 -33.02 32.61 -6.90
C SER A 33 -32.86 32.40 -8.42
N THR A 34 -32.07 31.41 -8.88
CA THR A 34 -32.01 31.00 -10.29
C THR A 34 -33.14 30.05 -10.71
N GLY A 35 -33.89 29.47 -9.77
CA GLY A 35 -34.99 28.54 -10.04
C GLY A 35 -34.56 27.08 -10.27
N GLU A 36 -33.27 26.77 -10.21
CA GLU A 36 -32.76 25.40 -10.19
C GLU A 36 -33.09 24.74 -8.83
N SER A 37 -33.64 23.53 -8.86
CA SER A 37 -33.83 22.74 -7.65
C SER A 37 -32.51 22.16 -7.21
N PHE A 38 -32.12 22.42 -5.96
CA PHE A 38 -30.96 21.80 -5.35
C PHE A 38 -31.34 20.35 -5.01
N ARG A 39 -31.17 19.46 -5.99
CA ARG A 39 -31.37 18.02 -5.79
C ARG A 39 -30.21 17.52 -4.94
N GLU A 40 -30.38 17.52 -3.62
CA GLU A 40 -29.39 16.97 -2.70
C GLU A 40 -29.01 15.55 -3.15
N ASP A 41 -27.72 15.33 -3.42
CA ASP A 41 -27.24 14.03 -3.87
C ASP A 41 -27.56 12.98 -2.80
N PRO A 42 -28.17 11.84 -3.16
CA PRO A 42 -28.69 10.92 -2.17
C PRO A 42 -27.56 10.30 -1.37
N ARG A 43 -27.69 10.40 -0.04
CA ARG A 43 -26.82 9.71 0.93
C ARG A 43 -26.99 8.21 0.76
N LEU A 44 -25.88 7.49 0.77
CA LEU A 44 -25.83 6.03 0.74
C LEU A 44 -26.05 5.47 2.16
N GLU A 45 -26.84 4.40 2.27
CA GLU A 45 -26.87 3.58 3.48
C GLU A 45 -25.54 2.80 3.59
N LEU A 46 -25.01 2.67 4.82
CA LEU A 46 -23.71 2.05 5.09
C LEU A 46 -23.86 0.82 6.00
N GLU A 47 -23.17 -0.26 5.66
CA GLU A 47 -22.91 -1.37 6.57
C GLU A 47 -21.57 -1.15 7.28
N CYS A 48 -21.48 -1.44 8.57
CA CYS A 48 -20.33 -1.09 9.41
C CYS A 48 -19.97 -2.18 10.41
N GLU A 49 -18.69 -2.49 10.55
CA GLU A 49 -18.18 -3.52 11.47
C GLU A 49 -16.87 -3.10 12.17
N ARG A 50 -16.08 -4.07 12.66
CA ARG A 50 -14.73 -3.88 13.19
C ARG A 50 -13.75 -4.78 12.46
N GLN A 51 -12.80 -4.18 11.76
CA GLN A 51 -11.83 -4.88 10.92
C GLN A 51 -10.45 -4.97 11.56
N ASN A 52 -9.53 -5.71 10.93
CA ASN A 52 -8.18 -5.97 11.44
C ASN A 52 -7.13 -5.79 10.33
N GLY A 53 -7.23 -4.70 9.56
CA GLY A 53 -6.29 -4.42 8.49
C GLY A 53 -4.91 -4.01 8.99
N PHE A 54 -3.94 -4.07 8.08
CA PHE A 54 -2.58 -3.64 8.36
C PHE A 54 -2.49 -2.10 8.30
N PRO A 55 -1.80 -1.43 9.23
CA PRO A 55 -0.99 -1.97 10.33
C PRO A 55 -1.78 -2.14 11.64
N ASN A 56 -1.55 -3.26 12.35
CA ASN A 56 -2.01 -3.49 13.73
C ASN A 56 -3.48 -3.14 14.01
N SER A 57 -4.38 -3.46 13.07
CA SER A 57 -5.82 -3.21 13.13
C SER A 57 -6.26 -1.73 13.09
N LEU A 58 -5.39 -0.83 12.61
CA LEU A 58 -5.64 0.63 12.50
C LEU A 58 -6.12 1.09 11.12
N SER A 59 -6.51 0.16 10.25
CA SER A 59 -6.90 0.39 8.86
C SER A 59 -7.83 -0.74 8.39
N CYS A 60 -8.67 -0.50 7.38
CA CYS A 60 -9.60 -1.51 6.90
C CYS A 60 -8.85 -2.69 6.24
N SER A 61 -9.36 -3.92 6.41
CA SER A 61 -8.74 -5.15 5.88
C SER A 61 -9.25 -5.54 4.49
N GLU A 62 -10.43 -5.07 4.13
CA GLU A 62 -11.10 -5.37 2.86
C GLU A 62 -11.08 -4.16 1.92
N SER A 63 -11.16 -4.41 0.61
CA SER A 63 -11.36 -3.34 -0.39
C SER A 63 -12.77 -2.75 -0.26
N GLU A 64 -12.96 -1.51 -0.70
CA GLU A 64 -14.25 -0.79 -0.63
C GLU A 64 -14.77 -0.46 0.80
N TRP A 65 -13.95 -0.64 1.83
CA TRP A 65 -14.25 -0.24 3.21
C TRP A 65 -13.45 1.01 3.62
N PHE A 66 -14.11 1.91 4.38
CA PHE A 66 -13.59 3.21 4.80
C PHE A 66 -13.66 3.36 6.32
N VAL A 67 -12.71 4.08 6.92
CA VAL A 67 -12.63 4.30 8.36
C VAL A 67 -13.80 5.15 8.83
N GLN A 68 -14.55 4.67 9.82
CA GLN A 68 -15.55 5.46 10.56
C GLN A 68 -15.02 5.91 11.93
N GLY A 69 -13.95 5.28 12.42
CA GLY A 69 -13.21 5.70 13.61
C GLY A 69 -12.53 4.53 14.30
N TYR A 70 -12.20 4.73 15.58
CA TYR A 70 -11.37 3.82 16.37
C TYR A 70 -12.12 3.33 17.62
N SER A 71 -11.83 2.12 18.08
CA SER A 71 -12.56 1.51 19.20
C SER A 71 -12.26 2.14 20.56
N ASP A 72 -11.12 2.80 20.69
CA ASP A 72 -10.57 3.28 21.95
C ASP A 72 -9.82 4.61 21.75
N PHE A 73 -9.51 5.31 22.84
CA PHE A 73 -8.75 6.57 22.80
C PHE A 73 -8.01 6.87 24.10
N ARG A 74 -7.07 7.80 24.03
CA ARG A 74 -6.39 8.39 25.19
C ARG A 74 -6.36 9.91 25.05
N GLU A 75 -6.57 10.64 26.14
CA GLU A 75 -6.34 12.08 26.18
C GLU A 75 -4.83 12.36 26.04
N ASP A 76 -4.43 13.24 25.12
CA ASP A 76 -3.03 13.69 25.07
C ASP A 76 -2.80 14.81 26.09
N LEU A 77 -1.86 14.56 27.01
CA LEU A 77 -1.41 15.48 28.05
C LEU A 77 -0.65 16.70 27.50
N ALA A 78 -0.20 16.66 26.24
CA ALA A 78 0.50 17.76 25.58
C ALA A 78 -0.45 18.70 24.82
N ASP A 79 -1.17 18.16 23.83
CA ASP A 79 -1.82 18.97 22.77
C ASP A 79 -3.37 19.00 22.85
N SER A 80 -3.98 18.50 23.94
CA SER A 80 -5.42 18.56 24.26
C SER A 80 -6.43 17.87 23.33
N GLY A 81 -5.97 17.24 22.25
CA GLY A 81 -6.80 16.34 21.42
C GLY A 81 -6.83 14.90 21.95
N LEU A 82 -7.75 14.09 21.42
CA LEU A 82 -7.80 12.64 21.68
C LEU A 82 -6.91 11.89 20.68
N LEU A 83 -6.11 10.97 21.20
CA LEU A 83 -5.30 10.01 20.46
C LEU A 83 -6.15 8.79 20.07
N PRO A 84 -6.40 8.51 18.77
CA PRO A 84 -7.11 7.31 18.33
C PRO A 84 -6.31 6.02 18.57
N LEU A 85 -6.93 5.02 19.20
CA LEU A 85 -6.30 3.77 19.61
C LEU A 85 -7.15 2.52 19.31
N GLY A 86 -6.48 1.37 19.28
CA GLY A 86 -7.13 0.07 19.24
C GLY A 86 -7.66 -0.33 17.86
N GLN A 87 -8.79 -1.02 17.83
CA GLN A 87 -9.32 -1.64 16.62
C GLN A 87 -10.14 -0.64 15.80
N VAL A 88 -9.85 -0.53 14.50
CA VAL A 88 -10.61 0.32 13.59
C VAL A 88 -12.04 -0.17 13.39
N HIS A 89 -12.95 0.79 13.33
CA HIS A 89 -14.29 0.62 12.79
C HIS A 89 -14.31 1.05 11.33
N CYS A 90 -14.79 0.18 10.46
CA CYS A 90 -14.92 0.45 9.03
C CYS A 90 -16.39 0.36 8.59
N CYS A 91 -16.73 1.09 7.53
CA CYS A 91 -18.02 1.07 6.85
C CYS A 91 -17.86 0.94 5.34
N THR A 92 -18.84 0.35 4.66
CA THR A 92 -18.92 0.25 3.19
C THR A 92 -20.35 0.60 2.71
N PRO A 93 -20.53 1.22 1.52
CA PRO A 93 -21.85 1.48 0.97
C PRO A 93 -22.67 0.21 0.70
N LYS A 94 -23.90 0.18 1.20
CA LYS A 94 -24.84 -0.94 1.05
C LYS A 94 -26.27 -0.43 0.78
N ASP A 95 -26.39 0.40 -0.25
CA ASP A 95 -27.65 0.94 -0.75
C ASP A 95 -28.24 0.03 -1.84
N ASP A 96 -29.54 -0.21 -1.82
CA ASP A 96 -30.29 -1.06 -2.77
C ASP A 96 -30.24 -0.57 -4.25
N LYS A 97 -29.63 0.58 -4.53
CA LYS A 97 -29.40 1.12 -5.89
C LYS A 97 -28.01 0.77 -6.43
N VAL A 98 -27.07 0.41 -5.56
CA VAL A 98 -25.67 0.08 -5.88
C VAL A 98 -25.54 -1.43 -6.10
N ASP A 99 -24.75 -1.83 -7.10
CA ASP A 99 -24.45 -3.22 -7.44
C ASP A 99 -23.01 -3.59 -7.08
N ALA A 100 -22.07 -2.66 -7.29
CA ALA A 100 -20.68 -2.77 -6.86
C ALA A 100 -20.08 -1.39 -6.49
N VAL A 101 -19.00 -1.39 -5.73
CA VAL A 101 -18.17 -0.21 -5.48
C VAL A 101 -16.77 -0.46 -6.05
N HIS A 102 -16.15 0.54 -6.64
CA HIS A 102 -14.78 0.49 -7.14
C HIS A 102 -13.97 1.57 -6.43
N VAL A 103 -12.79 1.24 -5.90
CA VAL A 103 -11.94 2.20 -5.18
C VAL A 103 -10.54 2.33 -5.79
N LYS A 104 -10.02 3.57 -5.82
CA LYS A 104 -8.60 3.83 -6.09
C LYS A 104 -7.98 4.58 -4.92
N CYS A 105 -6.95 3.99 -4.33
CA CYS A 105 -6.24 4.53 -3.18
C CYS A 105 -4.89 5.16 -3.55
N SER A 106 -4.48 6.17 -2.79
CA SER A 106 -3.11 6.68 -2.75
C SER A 106 -2.76 7.14 -1.33
N ALA A 107 -1.59 6.76 -0.85
CA ALA A 107 -0.98 7.44 0.29
C ALA A 107 -0.65 8.89 -0.11
N ARG A 108 -0.99 9.88 0.73
CA ARG A 108 -0.49 11.26 0.61
C ARG A 108 0.83 11.41 1.38
N ARG A 109 1.50 12.57 1.28
CA ARG A 109 2.70 12.86 2.11
C ARG A 109 2.25 13.58 3.38
N GLY A 110 2.69 13.08 4.54
CA GLY A 110 2.23 13.59 5.82
C GLY A 110 0.85 13.06 6.23
N VAL A 111 0.35 13.52 7.38
CA VAL A 111 -0.92 13.08 7.99
C VAL A 111 -2.12 13.89 7.44
N GLU A 112 -1.97 14.48 6.25
CA GLU A 112 -2.94 15.40 5.63
C GLU A 112 -4.32 14.75 5.45
N ASN A 113 -5.36 15.42 5.98
CA ASN A 113 -6.76 15.04 5.84
C ASN A 113 -7.16 14.90 4.36
N CYS A 114 -7.80 13.78 4.01
CA CYS A 114 -8.21 13.43 2.66
C CYS A 114 -9.27 14.38 2.05
N ALA A 115 -9.92 15.22 2.87
CA ALA A 115 -10.91 16.19 2.41
C ALA A 115 -10.34 17.51 1.84
N PHE A 116 -9.14 17.97 2.22
CA PHE A 116 -8.75 19.37 1.92
C PHE A 116 -7.38 19.64 1.29
N LEU A 117 -7.46 20.11 0.04
CA LEU A 117 -6.62 21.21 -0.46
C LEU A 117 -7.52 22.43 -0.76
N ARG A 118 -7.93 23.16 0.28
CA ARG A 118 -8.89 24.29 0.22
C ARG A 118 -8.39 25.54 -0.58
N HIS A 119 -7.31 25.40 -1.35
CA HIS A 119 -6.64 26.44 -2.13
C HIS A 119 -6.38 26.07 -3.61
N LYS A 120 -6.95 24.96 -4.10
CA LYS A 120 -7.19 24.76 -5.53
C LYS A 120 -8.70 24.68 -5.80
N PRO A 121 -9.17 24.95 -7.03
CA PRO A 121 -10.47 24.45 -7.49
C PRO A 121 -10.45 22.90 -7.55
N GLU A 122 -11.60 22.30 -7.84
CA GLU A 122 -11.78 20.86 -8.14
C GLU A 122 -11.66 19.90 -6.95
N ASN A 123 -12.75 19.83 -6.17
CA ASN A 123 -13.60 18.65 -5.93
C ASN A 123 -13.01 17.24 -5.66
N LEU A 124 -11.69 17.11 -5.44
CA LEU A 124 -10.99 15.86 -5.12
C LEU A 124 -10.96 15.61 -3.61
N SER A 125 -12.15 15.48 -3.02
CA SER A 125 -12.34 15.06 -1.63
C SER A 125 -12.45 13.54 -1.55
N SER A 126 -11.47 12.93 -0.87
CA SER A 126 -11.32 11.46 -0.74
C SER A 126 -11.68 10.99 0.66
N PHE A 127 -11.95 9.70 0.83
CA PHE A 127 -12.23 9.08 2.13
C PHE A 127 -10.97 8.44 2.74
N LEU A 128 -10.90 8.35 4.08
CA LEU A 128 -9.82 7.68 4.79
C LEU A 128 -10.05 6.16 4.83
N VAL A 129 -9.04 5.37 4.46
CA VAL A 129 -9.05 3.88 4.59
C VAL A 129 -8.03 3.38 5.61
N GLY A 130 -7.03 4.20 5.94
CA GLY A 130 -6.01 3.82 6.92
C GLY A 130 -4.80 4.74 6.97
N PHE A 131 -3.73 4.24 7.59
CA PHE A 131 -2.43 4.91 7.69
C PHE A 131 -1.29 3.96 7.32
N SER A 132 -0.23 4.51 6.73
CA SER A 132 0.94 3.75 6.25
C SER A 132 1.75 3.02 7.35
N GLY A 133 1.54 3.37 8.61
CA GLY A 133 2.28 2.85 9.75
C GLY A 133 1.52 3.00 11.07
N SER A 134 2.13 2.53 12.15
CA SER A 134 1.58 2.59 13.50
C SER A 134 2.68 2.89 14.52
N LEU A 135 2.37 3.66 15.56
CA LEU A 135 3.20 3.79 16.75
C LEU A 135 2.67 2.83 17.82
N ARG A 136 3.54 2.05 18.47
CA ARG A 136 3.17 1.32 19.69
C ARG A 136 3.23 2.28 20.88
N ILE A 137 2.14 2.36 21.64
CA ILE A 137 2.03 3.23 22.82
C ILE A 137 2.34 2.43 24.09
N ASP A 138 1.68 1.29 24.26
CA ASP A 138 1.86 0.36 25.39
C ASP A 138 2.01 -1.08 24.87
N ASP A 139 1.90 -2.11 25.73
CA ASP A 139 2.19 -3.49 25.32
C ASP A 139 1.24 -4.10 24.30
N ILE A 140 -0.01 -3.61 24.23
CA ILE A 140 -1.05 -4.08 23.31
C ILE A 140 -1.70 -2.95 22.48
N GLU A 141 -1.42 -1.69 22.80
CA GLU A 141 -2.05 -0.53 22.17
C GLU A 141 -1.15 0.11 21.10
N TYR A 142 -1.77 0.40 19.95
CA TYR A 142 -1.14 1.07 18.82
C TYR A 142 -1.98 2.30 18.42
N ALA A 143 -1.30 3.38 18.04
CA ALA A 143 -1.84 4.56 17.41
C ALA A 143 -1.49 4.58 15.91
N PRO A 144 -2.31 5.19 15.03
CA PRO A 144 -1.96 5.37 13.63
C PRO A 144 -0.74 6.29 13.46
N ARG A 145 0.07 6.08 12.41
CA ARG A 145 1.26 6.90 12.15
C ARG A 145 1.59 7.05 10.67
N GLY A 146 2.07 8.23 10.29
CA GLY A 146 2.65 8.53 8.98
C GLY A 146 1.59 8.91 7.95
N ALA A 147 1.86 8.57 6.69
CA ALA A 147 0.99 8.93 5.57
C ALA A 147 -0.45 8.42 5.74
N ALA A 148 -1.42 9.32 5.59
CA ALA A 148 -2.82 8.96 5.43
C ALA A 148 -3.03 8.23 4.10
N VAL A 149 -3.81 7.15 4.11
CA VAL A 149 -4.21 6.38 2.93
C VAL A 149 -5.61 6.83 2.54
N CYS A 150 -5.65 7.70 1.53
CA CYS A 150 -6.86 8.29 0.98
C CYS A 150 -7.33 7.51 -0.24
N CYS A 151 -8.64 7.31 -0.38
CA CYS A 151 -9.23 6.61 -1.53
C CYS A 151 -10.45 7.36 -2.08
N ASP A 152 -10.49 7.51 -3.41
CA ASP A 152 -11.70 7.90 -4.14
C ASP A 152 -12.50 6.64 -4.50
N ALA A 153 -13.82 6.79 -4.60
CA ALA A 153 -14.74 5.68 -4.82
C ALA A 153 -15.77 5.98 -5.91
N ILE A 154 -16.14 4.96 -6.68
CA ILE A 154 -17.14 5.01 -7.75
C ILE A 154 -18.16 3.90 -7.47
N ALA A 155 -19.43 4.25 -7.37
CA ALA A 155 -20.52 3.29 -7.34
C ALA A 155 -20.87 2.86 -8.77
N GLU A 156 -21.01 1.55 -8.99
CA GLU A 156 -21.69 0.99 -10.15
C GLU A 156 -23.14 0.70 -9.75
N MET A 157 -24.07 1.32 -10.46
CA MET A 157 -25.50 1.34 -10.16
C MET A 157 -26.21 0.18 -10.88
N ARG A 158 -27.34 -0.29 -10.35
CA ARG A 158 -28.14 -1.38 -10.97
C ARG A 158 -28.70 -1.06 -12.37
N ASP A 159 -28.60 0.18 -12.84
CA ASP A 159 -28.93 0.57 -14.23
C ASP A 159 -27.72 0.54 -15.19
N GLY A 160 -26.55 0.12 -14.71
CA GLY A 160 -25.29 0.10 -15.45
C GLY A 160 -24.57 1.45 -15.52
N SER A 161 -25.12 2.51 -14.93
CA SER A 161 -24.41 3.79 -14.80
C SER A 161 -23.36 3.71 -13.68
N ARG A 162 -22.27 4.47 -13.84
CA ARG A 162 -21.27 4.67 -12.78
C ARG A 162 -21.37 6.09 -12.24
N ARG A 163 -21.23 6.27 -10.93
CA ARG A 163 -21.26 7.57 -10.26
C ARG A 163 -20.11 7.72 -9.28
N TYR A 164 -19.51 8.90 -9.21
CA TYR A 164 -18.56 9.20 -8.14
C TYR A 164 -19.26 9.21 -6.79
N ILE A 165 -18.64 8.63 -5.77
CA ILE A 165 -19.07 8.80 -4.38
C ILE A 165 -18.24 9.93 -3.78
N SER A 166 -18.90 10.97 -3.25
CA SER A 166 -18.25 12.15 -2.70
C SER A 166 -18.62 12.39 -1.23
N PRO A 167 -17.68 12.88 -0.40
CA PRO A 167 -17.97 13.42 0.92
C PRO A 167 -19.03 14.53 0.85
N CYS A 168 -20.10 14.39 1.63
CA CYS A 168 -21.21 15.33 1.74
C CYS A 168 -21.62 15.53 3.20
N ASP A 169 -22.29 16.64 3.53
CA ASP A 169 -22.73 16.99 4.89
C ASP A 169 -21.62 16.77 5.94
N CYS A 170 -20.43 17.33 5.68
CA CYS A 170 -19.27 17.17 6.56
C CYS A 170 -19.43 17.93 7.88
N LEU A 171 -19.06 17.28 8.98
CA LEU A 171 -18.91 17.90 10.30
C LEU A 171 -17.51 17.65 10.86
N VAL A 172 -17.14 18.44 11.86
CA VAL A 172 -15.92 18.26 12.65
C VAL A 172 -16.32 17.79 14.05
N THR A 173 -15.61 16.81 14.59
CA THR A 173 -15.88 16.21 15.91
C THR A 173 -14.60 16.07 16.73
N GLU A 174 -14.71 16.20 18.05
CA GLU A 174 -13.63 15.89 18.99
C GLU A 174 -13.62 14.42 19.44
N GLU A 175 -14.49 13.59 18.85
CA GLU A 175 -14.52 12.14 19.09
C GLU A 175 -13.62 11.40 18.08
N VAL A 176 -12.95 10.31 18.51
CA VAL A 176 -12.22 9.39 17.61
C VAL A 176 -13.15 8.50 16.76
N LEU A 177 -14.45 8.77 16.78
CA LEU A 177 -15.53 8.06 16.12
C LEU A 177 -16.44 9.08 15.45
N CYS A 178 -16.83 8.86 14.19
CA CYS A 178 -17.82 9.73 13.57
C CYS A 178 -19.19 9.55 14.26
N PRO A 179 -19.85 10.64 14.69
CA PRO A 179 -21.14 10.56 15.36
C PRO A 179 -22.24 10.06 14.40
N ARG A 180 -23.33 9.56 14.97
CA ARG A 180 -24.52 9.10 14.22
C ARG A 180 -25.55 10.22 14.14
N THR A 181 -26.28 10.31 13.04
CA THR A 181 -27.53 11.09 13.01
C THR A 181 -28.69 10.35 13.71
N ASN A 182 -29.60 11.13 14.31
CA ASN A 182 -30.96 10.76 14.69
C ASN A 182 -31.15 9.49 15.57
N ASN A 183 -30.27 9.25 16.56
CA ASN A 183 -30.37 8.15 17.53
C ASN A 183 -30.48 6.73 16.91
N GLY A 184 -30.07 6.56 15.64
CA GLY A 184 -30.27 5.33 14.87
C GLY A 184 -29.30 4.19 15.20
N LEU A 185 -29.63 2.98 14.75
CA LEU A 185 -28.72 1.82 14.83
C LEU A 185 -27.53 1.93 13.86
N TYR A 186 -27.71 2.61 12.72
CA TYR A 186 -26.72 2.74 11.66
C TYR A 186 -25.71 3.87 11.94
N ARG A 187 -24.58 3.84 11.23
CA ARG A 187 -23.58 4.91 11.20
C ARG A 187 -23.58 5.49 9.78
N ASP A 188 -23.91 6.75 9.64
CA ASP A 188 -24.17 7.46 8.38
C ASP A 188 -22.94 8.23 7.84
N ARG A 189 -21.80 8.13 8.53
CA ARG A 189 -20.60 8.96 8.32
C ARG A 189 -19.33 8.14 8.40
N VAL A 190 -18.35 8.55 7.60
CA VAL A 190 -16.99 8.04 7.56
C VAL A 190 -16.00 9.20 7.71
N MET A 191 -14.80 8.90 8.20
CA MET A 191 -13.72 9.87 8.33
C MET A 191 -13.14 10.22 6.96
N THR A 192 -12.86 11.50 6.74
CA THR A 192 -11.93 11.95 5.71
C THR A 192 -10.53 12.16 6.28
N GLY A 193 -10.41 12.46 7.58
CA GLY A 193 -9.12 12.54 8.26
C GLY A 193 -9.18 13.25 9.59
N PHE A 194 -7.99 13.55 10.12
CA PHE A 194 -7.78 14.34 11.32
C PHE A 194 -7.23 15.72 10.93
N LEU A 195 -7.60 16.76 11.67
CA LEU A 195 -7.22 18.14 11.40
C LEU A 195 -5.95 18.58 12.12
N VAL A 196 -5.45 17.75 13.04
CA VAL A 196 -4.23 17.98 13.84
C VAL A 196 -3.34 16.75 13.76
N ASP A 197 -2.04 16.96 13.56
CA ASP A 197 -1.02 15.95 13.73
C ASP A 197 0.16 16.43 14.60
N THR A 198 0.74 15.48 15.32
CA THR A 198 1.91 15.70 16.16
C THR A 198 3.20 15.71 15.36
N ASN A 199 4.25 16.36 15.87
CA ASN A 199 5.59 16.38 15.27
C ASN A 199 6.23 15.00 15.00
N ILE A 200 5.68 13.91 15.56
CA ILE A 200 6.11 12.53 15.33
C ILE A 200 5.32 11.80 14.23
N GLY A 201 4.33 12.47 13.62
CA GLY A 201 3.47 11.98 12.54
C GLY A 201 2.31 11.12 13.02
N VAL A 202 1.73 11.41 14.19
CA VAL A 202 0.56 10.73 14.76
C VAL A 202 -0.61 11.73 14.83
N PRO A 203 -1.80 11.42 14.29
CA PRO A 203 -2.95 12.32 14.31
C PRO A 203 -3.60 12.42 15.70
N LEU A 204 -4.28 13.56 15.94
CA LEU A 204 -5.14 13.82 17.10
C LEU A 204 -6.48 14.41 16.62
N THR A 205 -7.53 14.34 17.44
CA THR A 205 -8.76 15.11 17.19
C THR A 205 -8.48 16.62 17.23
N PRO A 206 -9.29 17.47 16.55
CA PRO A 206 -10.53 17.15 15.84
C PRO A 206 -10.40 16.28 14.58
N ALA A 207 -11.41 15.44 14.34
CA ALA A 207 -11.58 14.64 13.12
C ALA A 207 -12.69 15.21 12.22
N GLU A 208 -12.54 15.08 10.90
CA GLU A 208 -13.57 15.46 9.93
C GLU A 208 -14.32 14.21 9.42
N CYS A 209 -15.65 14.28 9.50
CA CYS A 209 -16.58 13.17 9.32
C CYS A 209 -17.71 13.57 8.37
N CYS A 210 -17.80 12.89 7.22
CA CYS A 210 -18.76 13.19 6.16
C CYS A 210 -19.67 12.00 5.87
N SER A 211 -20.89 12.26 5.43
CA SER A 211 -21.72 11.24 4.78
C SER A 211 -21.17 10.91 3.38
N MET A 212 -21.52 9.74 2.86
CA MET A 212 -21.19 9.32 1.49
C MET A 212 -22.40 9.59 0.59
N CYS A 213 -22.25 10.45 -0.43
CA CYS A 213 -23.33 10.75 -1.38
C CYS A 213 -22.98 10.31 -2.82
N LEU A 214 -24.01 9.95 -3.60
CA LEU A 214 -23.89 9.66 -5.04
C LEU A 214 -23.87 10.94 -5.87
N GLY A 215 -22.68 11.46 -6.15
CA GLY A 215 -22.47 12.63 -6.99
C GLY A 215 -22.60 12.35 -8.50
N GLU A 216 -21.82 13.10 -9.29
CA GLU A 216 -21.85 13.11 -10.75
C GLU A 216 -21.65 11.72 -11.41
N VAL A 217 -22.24 11.55 -12.60
CA VAL A 217 -22.09 10.36 -13.44
C VAL A 217 -20.70 10.34 -14.08
N VAL A 218 -20.02 9.20 -13.97
CA VAL A 218 -18.75 8.93 -14.67
C VAL A 218 -19.06 8.74 -16.16
N PRO A 219 -18.57 9.59 -17.08
CA PRO A 219 -18.88 9.44 -18.49
C PRO A 219 -18.13 8.22 -19.09
N PRO A 220 -18.78 7.40 -19.94
CA PRO A 220 -18.23 6.11 -20.38
C PRO A 220 -16.93 6.24 -21.18
N ASP A 221 -16.80 7.31 -21.98
CA ASP A 221 -15.65 7.59 -22.83
C ASP A 221 -14.78 8.76 -22.30
N SER A 222 -14.83 9.08 -21.00
CA SER A 222 -14.08 10.23 -20.47
C SER A 222 -12.59 9.95 -20.28
N ASP A 223 -11.75 10.88 -20.72
CA ASP A 223 -10.33 10.95 -20.38
C ASP A 223 -10.11 11.56 -18.97
N CYS A 224 -10.71 10.92 -17.96
CA CYS A 224 -10.57 11.22 -16.51
C CYS A 224 -10.42 12.73 -16.16
N PRO A 225 -11.37 13.61 -16.52
CA PRO A 225 -11.24 15.06 -16.30
C PRO A 225 -11.11 15.42 -14.80
N ARG A 226 -11.76 14.67 -13.90
CA ARG A 226 -11.63 14.77 -12.43
C ARG A 226 -10.17 14.61 -11.94
N TYR A 227 -9.31 13.99 -12.73
CA TYR A 227 -7.91 13.69 -12.40
C TYR A 227 -6.93 14.34 -13.39
N ASP A 228 -7.28 15.51 -13.94
CA ASP A 228 -6.50 16.28 -14.92
C ASP A 228 -5.94 15.42 -16.06
N HIS A 229 -6.82 14.63 -16.70
CA HIS A 229 -6.49 13.77 -17.84
C HIS A 229 -5.29 12.85 -17.54
N CYS A 230 -5.28 12.32 -16.31
CA CYS A 230 -4.23 11.49 -15.74
C CYS A 230 -2.83 12.12 -15.79
N SER A 231 -2.73 13.45 -15.70
CA SER A 231 -1.51 14.25 -15.93
C SER A 231 -0.79 13.96 -17.25
N SER A 232 -1.51 13.42 -18.26
CA SER A 232 -0.95 12.80 -19.47
C SER A 232 0.13 11.73 -19.20
N ARG A 233 0.02 11.02 -18.06
CA ARG A 233 0.98 10.03 -17.52
C ARG A 233 0.33 8.71 -17.12
N GLY A 234 -0.91 8.50 -17.56
CA GLY A 234 -1.67 7.29 -17.37
C GLY A 234 -2.76 7.19 -18.41
N VAL A 235 -3.52 6.10 -18.37
CA VAL A 235 -4.72 5.88 -19.19
C VAL A 235 -5.93 5.94 -18.27
N CYS A 236 -7.00 6.63 -18.65
CA CYS A 236 -8.26 6.56 -17.91
C CYS A 236 -8.95 5.22 -18.18
N HIS A 237 -9.30 4.49 -17.12
CA HIS A 237 -10.04 3.24 -17.20
C HIS A 237 -11.11 3.20 -16.10
N GLY A 238 -12.37 3.04 -16.50
CA GLY A 238 -13.51 2.95 -15.58
C GLY A 238 -13.79 4.20 -14.73
N GLY A 239 -13.16 5.34 -15.04
CA GLY A 239 -13.20 6.57 -14.25
C GLY A 239 -11.99 6.78 -13.33
N PHE A 240 -11.01 5.89 -13.33
CA PHE A 240 -9.76 6.02 -12.57
C PHE A 240 -8.52 5.98 -13.50
N CYS A 241 -7.43 6.62 -13.10
CA CYS A 241 -6.18 6.63 -13.89
C CYS A 241 -5.28 5.42 -13.60
N GLU A 242 -4.88 4.67 -14.63
CA GLU A 242 -3.83 3.66 -14.57
C GLU A 242 -2.49 4.28 -14.99
N CYS A 243 -1.57 4.46 -14.03
CA CYS A 243 -0.34 5.23 -14.25
C CYS A 243 0.77 4.43 -14.96
N VAL A 244 1.46 5.09 -15.89
CA VAL A 244 2.67 4.55 -16.54
C VAL A 244 3.79 4.36 -15.53
N ASP A 245 4.70 3.40 -15.79
CA ASP A 245 5.85 3.10 -14.95
C ASP A 245 6.65 4.35 -14.54
N GLY A 246 7.04 4.39 -13.27
CA GLY A 246 7.68 5.55 -12.65
C GLY A 246 6.71 6.64 -12.17
N TYR A 247 5.40 6.52 -12.38
CA TYR A 247 4.37 7.44 -11.86
C TYR A 247 3.37 6.78 -10.90
N SER A 248 2.68 7.62 -10.14
CA SER A 248 1.83 7.25 -8.99
C SER A 248 0.91 8.41 -8.60
N GLY A 249 -0.03 8.16 -7.68
CA GLY A 249 -1.05 9.13 -7.27
C GLY A 249 -2.41 8.84 -7.92
N MET A 250 -3.44 9.59 -7.54
CA MET A 250 -4.78 9.45 -8.11
C MET A 250 -4.83 9.96 -9.56
N ASP A 251 -4.06 11.01 -9.83
CA ASP A 251 -3.88 11.76 -11.09
C ASP A 251 -2.59 11.41 -11.86
N CYS A 252 -1.78 10.47 -11.38
CA CYS A 252 -0.46 10.13 -11.92
C CYS A 252 0.57 11.29 -11.93
N SER A 253 0.35 12.37 -11.18
CA SER A 253 1.27 13.52 -11.11
C SER A 253 2.56 13.19 -10.36
N LEU A 254 2.50 12.30 -9.36
CA LEU A 254 3.59 11.97 -8.45
C LEU A 254 4.58 10.98 -9.09
N ARG A 255 5.83 11.41 -9.27
CA ARG A 255 6.92 10.51 -9.69
C ARG A 255 7.30 9.58 -8.54
N ARG A 256 7.40 8.27 -8.82
CA ARG A 256 7.95 7.29 -7.87
C ARG A 256 9.44 7.54 -7.67
N ASN A 257 9.86 7.69 -6.42
CA ASN A 257 11.27 7.53 -6.07
C ASN A 257 11.58 6.03 -6.09
N LEU A 258 12.03 5.53 -7.24
CA LEU A 258 12.58 4.17 -7.37
C LEU A 258 13.62 3.95 -6.26
N THR A 259 13.48 2.86 -5.52
CA THR A 259 14.52 2.50 -4.53
C THR A 259 15.79 2.08 -5.27
N LEU A 260 16.95 2.11 -4.58
CA LEU A 260 18.19 1.55 -5.14
C LEU A 260 18.01 0.08 -5.55
N GLU A 261 17.16 -0.66 -4.83
CA GLU A 261 16.84 -2.07 -5.12
C GLU A 261 16.07 -2.23 -6.44
N GLU A 262 15.15 -1.31 -6.78
CA GLU A 262 14.48 -1.28 -8.08
C GLU A 262 15.40 -0.81 -9.22
N LEU A 263 16.30 0.14 -8.94
CA LEU A 263 17.34 0.56 -9.89
C LEU A 263 18.27 -0.62 -10.25
N PHE A 264 18.73 -1.39 -9.26
CA PHE A 264 19.53 -2.60 -9.50
C PHE A 264 18.74 -3.75 -10.13
N ARG A 265 17.40 -3.76 -10.03
CA ARG A 265 16.55 -4.73 -10.72
C ARG A 265 16.38 -4.40 -12.22
N ASN A 266 16.41 -3.12 -12.58
CA ASN A 266 16.39 -2.67 -13.98
C ASN A 266 17.79 -2.62 -14.61
N TYR A 267 18.85 -2.60 -13.80
CA TYR A 267 20.22 -2.84 -14.27
C TYR A 267 20.43 -4.34 -14.48
N SER A 268 20.14 -4.84 -15.68
CA SER A 268 20.06 -6.28 -15.92
C SER A 268 21.39 -6.99 -15.65
N TRP A 269 21.30 -8.24 -15.17
CA TRP A 269 22.48 -9.07 -14.90
C TRP A 269 23.35 -9.26 -16.15
N ASP A 270 22.77 -9.18 -17.34
CA ASP A 270 23.47 -9.32 -18.62
C ASP A 270 24.57 -8.25 -18.78
N VAL A 271 24.36 -7.01 -18.31
CA VAL A 271 25.37 -5.94 -18.39
C VAL A 271 26.57 -6.23 -17.47
N LEU A 272 26.32 -6.78 -16.28
CA LEU A 272 27.36 -7.19 -15.33
C LEU A 272 28.07 -8.47 -15.78
N VAL A 273 27.33 -9.43 -16.36
CA VAL A 273 27.90 -10.68 -16.89
C VAL A 273 28.74 -10.42 -18.14
N CYS A 274 28.31 -9.56 -19.06
CA CYS A 274 29.08 -9.21 -20.26
C CYS A 274 30.35 -8.41 -19.95
N SER A 275 30.34 -7.53 -18.94
CA SER A 275 31.54 -6.80 -18.51
C SER A 275 32.51 -7.70 -17.74
N ALA A 276 32.02 -8.62 -16.92
CA ALA A 276 32.84 -9.65 -16.26
C ALA A 276 33.42 -10.67 -17.26
N SER A 277 32.63 -11.17 -18.22
CA SER A 277 33.10 -12.13 -19.22
C SER A 277 34.10 -11.50 -20.18
N GLY A 278 33.87 -10.27 -20.65
CA GLY A 278 34.81 -9.55 -21.52
C GLY A 278 36.17 -9.32 -20.84
N THR A 279 36.18 -8.94 -19.56
CA THR A 279 37.44 -8.77 -18.81
C THR A 279 38.14 -10.09 -18.51
N ILE A 280 37.39 -11.16 -18.21
CA ILE A 280 37.96 -12.51 -18.04
C ILE A 280 38.58 -13.01 -19.35
N VAL A 281 37.88 -12.89 -20.49
CA VAL A 281 38.40 -13.31 -21.80
C VAL A 281 39.66 -12.51 -22.17
N PHE A 282 39.65 -11.18 -21.97
CA PHE A 282 40.82 -10.34 -22.26
C PHE A 282 42.05 -10.75 -21.42
N LEU A 283 41.85 -11.01 -20.12
CA LEU A 283 42.90 -11.51 -19.24
C LEU A 283 43.35 -12.94 -19.60
N TRP A 284 42.44 -13.80 -20.05
CA TRP A 284 42.75 -15.17 -20.45
C TRP A 284 43.58 -15.21 -21.74
N VAL A 285 43.20 -14.43 -22.76
CA VAL A 285 43.98 -14.24 -23.99
C VAL A 285 45.37 -13.68 -23.65
N PHE A 286 45.44 -12.61 -22.85
CA PHE A 286 46.72 -12.01 -22.43
C PHE A 286 47.63 -12.99 -21.68
N PHE A 287 47.07 -13.89 -20.87
CA PHE A 287 47.83 -14.95 -20.19
C PHE A 287 48.20 -16.11 -21.12
N PHE A 288 47.31 -16.52 -22.03
CA PHE A 288 47.53 -17.68 -22.90
C PHE A 288 48.60 -17.38 -23.97
N VAL A 289 48.53 -16.18 -24.59
CA VAL A 289 49.57 -15.65 -25.47
C VAL A 289 50.92 -15.57 -24.74
N ARG A 290 50.93 -15.19 -23.45
CA ARG A 290 52.14 -15.21 -22.60
C ARG A 290 52.63 -16.60 -22.19
N ARG A 291 51.86 -17.68 -22.38
CA ARG A 291 52.17 -19.03 -21.86
C ARG A 291 52.50 -20.07 -22.93
N GLY A 292 52.24 -19.76 -24.21
CA GLY A 292 52.50 -20.68 -25.33
C GLY A 292 53.97 -20.84 -25.75
N ARG A 293 54.87 -19.93 -25.34
CA ARG A 293 56.22 -19.80 -25.91
C ARG A 293 57.35 -20.16 -24.93
N GLU A 294 57.46 -21.43 -24.53
CA GLU A 294 58.74 -22.05 -24.10
C GLU A 294 58.62 -23.58 -23.78
N ARG A 295 58.74 -24.46 -24.79
CA ARG A 295 59.08 -25.89 -24.62
C ARG A 295 59.71 -26.51 -25.88
N SER A 296 61.03 -26.54 -25.98
CA SER A 296 61.75 -27.40 -26.93
C SER A 296 63.21 -27.66 -26.52
N HIS A 297 63.39 -28.80 -25.84
CA HIS A 297 64.53 -29.74 -25.70
C HIS A 297 66.03 -29.37 -26.00
N PRO A 298 67.00 -30.15 -25.44
CA PRO A 298 68.42 -29.78 -25.36
C PRO A 298 69.36 -30.61 -26.26
N GLU A 299 70.65 -30.24 -26.33
CA GLU A 299 71.79 -31.16 -26.08
C GLU A 299 73.14 -30.42 -25.89
N GLU A 300 74.10 -31.07 -25.20
CA GLU A 300 75.55 -30.76 -25.00
C GLU A 300 75.99 -29.33 -24.55
N GLY A 301 77.08 -29.10 -23.80
CA GLY A 301 78.06 -29.95 -23.13
C GLY A 301 79.18 -29.11 -22.44
N VAL A 302 79.99 -29.72 -21.55
CA VAL A 302 81.28 -29.21 -21.01
C VAL A 302 81.30 -28.03 -19.98
N ARG A 303 81.32 -28.41 -18.69
CA ARG A 303 82.21 -27.97 -17.56
C ARG A 303 82.56 -26.47 -17.28
N ARG A 304 82.42 -26.14 -15.98
CA ARG A 304 83.23 -25.25 -15.08
C ARG A 304 82.95 -23.72 -15.07
N GLY A 305 83.07 -23.15 -13.86
CA GLY A 305 82.99 -21.70 -13.56
C GLY A 305 81.55 -21.29 -13.17
N SER A 306 81.15 -21.29 -11.89
CA SER A 306 81.55 -20.38 -10.81
C SER A 306 81.17 -18.91 -11.04
N SER A 307 80.12 -18.49 -10.31
CA SER A 307 79.93 -17.15 -9.73
C SER A 307 79.62 -15.96 -10.66
N ARG A 308 78.34 -15.62 -10.65
CA ARG A 308 77.76 -14.27 -10.43
C ARG A 308 77.60 -13.28 -11.60
N ASP A 309 76.46 -12.58 -11.46
CA ASP A 309 76.15 -11.20 -11.82
C ASP A 309 75.96 -10.80 -13.30
N ARG A 310 74.75 -10.24 -13.57
CA ARG A 310 74.46 -9.09 -14.48
C ARG A 310 74.49 -9.37 -16.00
N LEU A 311 73.72 -8.65 -16.84
CA LEU A 311 72.54 -7.78 -16.65
C LEU A 311 71.73 -7.76 -17.97
N LEU A 312 70.47 -7.31 -17.90
CA LEU A 312 69.49 -7.08 -18.98
C LEU A 312 70.04 -6.49 -20.30
N ASP A 313 69.59 -7.07 -21.42
CA ASP A 313 69.27 -6.47 -22.74
C ASP A 313 68.86 -7.63 -23.68
N TYR A 314 68.09 -7.52 -24.77
CA TYR A 314 67.13 -6.56 -25.34
C TYR A 314 66.29 -7.45 -26.34
N ILE A 315 64.95 -7.53 -26.29
CA ILE A 315 64.00 -6.89 -27.23
C ILE A 315 64.40 -7.15 -28.72
N GLU A 316 63.61 -7.77 -29.61
CA GLU A 316 62.31 -7.29 -30.14
C GLU A 316 61.66 -8.28 -31.18
N LEU A 317 60.44 -7.95 -31.69
CA LEU A 317 59.80 -8.38 -32.98
C LEU A 317 59.43 -9.86 -33.28
N ILE A 318 58.40 -10.21 -34.10
CA ILE A 318 57.05 -9.62 -34.38
C ILE A 318 56.16 -10.66 -35.15
N ASP A 319 54.81 -10.62 -35.00
CA ASP A 319 53.68 -11.01 -35.92
C ASP A 319 53.61 -12.41 -36.62
N GLU A 320 52.49 -12.95 -37.17
CA GLU A 320 51.04 -12.58 -37.30
C GLU A 320 50.15 -13.83 -37.62
N ASP A 321 48.80 -13.71 -37.56
CA ASP A 321 47.74 -14.46 -38.30
C ASP A 321 47.57 -16.01 -38.17
N SER A 322 46.44 -16.70 -38.51
CA SER A 322 44.97 -16.45 -38.67
C SER A 322 44.26 -17.81 -39.04
N ASP A 323 42.93 -18.03 -39.19
CA ASP A 323 41.69 -17.72 -38.43
C ASP A 323 40.51 -18.64 -38.92
N ASN A 324 39.27 -18.45 -38.41
CA ASN A 324 37.94 -19.01 -38.84
C ASN A 324 37.64 -20.52 -38.53
N ASP A 325 36.45 -20.96 -38.04
CA ASP A 325 34.99 -20.77 -38.33
C ASP A 325 34.45 -21.84 -39.33
N THR A 326 33.21 -22.38 -39.30
CA THR A 326 32.01 -22.46 -38.41
C THR A 326 31.23 -23.75 -38.84
N GLU A 327 30.02 -24.19 -38.43
CA GLU A 327 28.85 -23.74 -37.64
C GLU A 327 28.11 -24.98 -37.05
N SER A 328 26.89 -24.88 -36.48
CA SER A 328 26.06 -26.06 -36.12
C SER A 328 24.53 -25.78 -36.04
N SER A 329 23.70 -26.83 -36.10
CA SER A 329 22.24 -26.75 -35.92
C SER A 329 21.64 -27.99 -35.19
N ALA A 330 20.36 -27.90 -34.81
CA ALA A 330 19.75 -28.62 -33.67
C ALA A 330 19.33 -30.10 -33.87
N GLY A 331 19.12 -30.81 -32.75
CA GLY A 331 18.53 -32.15 -32.67
C GLY A 331 18.15 -32.57 -31.23
N GLU A 332 17.10 -33.38 -31.07
CA GLU A 332 16.40 -33.72 -29.82
C GLU A 332 16.93 -35.01 -29.13
N GLY A 333 16.50 -35.31 -27.89
CA GLY A 333 16.37 -36.72 -27.41
C GLY A 333 16.82 -37.08 -25.98
N GLU A 334 15.84 -37.41 -25.11
CA GLU A 334 15.76 -38.53 -24.12
C GLU A 334 16.90 -38.81 -23.07
N GLY A 335 16.62 -39.61 -22.01
CA GLY A 335 17.68 -40.25 -21.19
C GLY A 335 17.60 -40.27 -19.64
N GLU A 336 16.55 -40.88 -19.08
CA GLU A 336 16.42 -41.60 -17.78
C GLU A 336 17.44 -41.56 -16.59
N GLN A 337 16.84 -41.60 -15.37
CA GLN A 337 17.20 -42.35 -14.15
C GLN A 337 18.60 -42.25 -13.48
N SER A 338 18.62 -41.82 -12.20
CA SER A 338 18.77 -42.75 -11.04
C SER A 338 18.59 -42.04 -9.68
N GLU A 339 18.22 -42.78 -8.64
CA GLU A 339 18.09 -42.33 -7.23
C GLU A 339 19.32 -42.75 -6.40
N ASP A 340 19.50 -42.17 -5.20
CA ASP A 340 20.02 -42.89 -4.01
C ASP A 340 19.94 -42.04 -2.71
N GLU A 341 19.62 -42.68 -1.58
CA GLU A 341 19.68 -42.12 -0.21
C GLU A 341 20.69 -42.90 0.65
N GLU A 342 21.45 -42.23 1.54
CA GLU A 342 21.70 -42.78 2.89
C GLU A 342 21.95 -41.66 3.94
N LYS A 343 22.37 -42.03 5.16
CA LYS A 343 22.04 -41.43 6.47
C LYS A 343 23.28 -41.36 7.36
N GLY A 344 23.13 -40.68 8.51
CA GLY A 344 23.97 -40.89 9.70
C GLY A 344 24.95 -39.74 10.02
N GLU A 345 25.28 -39.47 11.28
CA GLU A 345 24.63 -39.89 12.54
C GLU A 345 24.86 -38.86 13.68
N VAL A 346 24.57 -39.23 14.94
CA VAL A 346 24.39 -38.31 16.09
C VAL A 346 25.59 -38.34 17.07
N LEU A 347 25.97 -37.19 17.65
CA LEU A 347 26.70 -37.10 18.92
C LEU A 347 26.20 -35.94 19.83
N ARG A 348 26.60 -35.95 21.12
CA ARG A 348 25.93 -35.30 22.28
C ARG A 348 26.90 -34.99 23.44
N ASN A 349 26.65 -34.10 24.42
CA ASN A 349 25.62 -33.04 24.56
C ASN A 349 26.27 -31.63 24.46
N VAL A 350 26.47 -30.74 25.45
CA VAL A 350 26.26 -30.67 26.94
C VAL A 350 25.73 -29.24 27.29
N ALA A 351 25.42 -28.94 28.56
CA ALA A 351 24.72 -27.72 29.03
C ALA A 351 25.61 -26.54 29.50
N GLY A 352 25.00 -25.38 29.73
CA GLY A 352 25.59 -24.11 30.22
C GLY A 352 25.10 -22.90 29.41
N ASP A 353 23.83 -22.50 29.48
CA ASP A 353 23.15 -21.67 30.50
C ASP A 353 23.15 -20.15 30.14
N GLU A 354 22.25 -19.38 30.74
CA GLU A 354 22.02 -17.92 30.63
C GLU A 354 21.74 -17.31 29.23
N SER A 355 20.45 -17.22 28.87
CA SER A 355 19.69 -15.95 28.92
C SER A 355 18.37 -16.01 28.15
N ALA A 356 17.37 -15.24 28.61
CA ALA A 356 16.05 -15.18 27.97
C ALA A 356 16.02 -14.10 26.86
N LYS A 357 15.98 -14.54 25.60
CA LYS A 357 15.64 -13.77 24.39
C LYS A 357 15.17 -14.72 23.27
N ASP A 358 14.57 -14.15 22.22
CA ASP A 358 14.23 -14.81 20.94
C ASP A 358 13.23 -16.00 20.97
N ALA A 359 12.18 -15.90 21.78
CA ALA A 359 10.98 -16.75 21.63
C ALA A 359 10.22 -16.52 20.29
N SER A 360 10.58 -15.49 19.51
CA SER A 360 9.85 -14.99 18.35
C SER A 360 10.40 -15.42 16.98
N ASP A 361 11.60 -16.02 16.89
CA ASP A 361 12.28 -16.33 15.61
C ASP A 361 12.08 -17.79 15.12
N GLY A 362 11.33 -18.59 15.86
CA GLY A 362 10.99 -19.97 15.51
C GLY A 362 9.91 -20.08 14.41
N CYS A 363 10.03 -21.09 13.53
CA CYS A 363 8.98 -21.45 12.59
C CYS A 363 7.72 -21.95 13.32
N VAL A 364 6.56 -21.36 13.04
CA VAL A 364 5.31 -21.65 13.77
C VAL A 364 4.75 -23.07 13.57
N ILE A 365 5.26 -23.82 12.58
CA ILE A 365 4.74 -25.15 12.21
C ILE A 365 5.51 -26.28 12.91
N CYS A 366 6.82 -26.15 13.06
CA CYS A 366 7.64 -27.17 13.76
C CYS A 366 8.21 -26.69 15.09
N MET A 367 8.17 -25.39 15.38
CA MET A 367 8.75 -24.71 16.56
C MET A 367 10.25 -25.02 16.83
N SER A 368 10.92 -25.68 15.90
CA SER A 368 12.24 -26.31 16.07
C SER A 368 13.31 -25.80 15.10
N SER A 369 13.00 -24.82 14.25
CA SER A 369 13.92 -24.29 13.23
C SER A 369 13.59 -22.83 12.92
N LYS A 370 14.62 -21.99 12.73
CA LYS A 370 14.45 -20.56 12.44
C LYS A 370 13.57 -20.31 11.20
N LYS A 371 12.86 -19.18 11.22
CA LYS A 371 12.17 -18.60 10.06
C LYS A 371 13.20 -18.32 8.96
N LEU A 372 12.99 -18.86 7.75
CA LEU A 372 14.00 -18.79 6.67
C LEU A 372 13.41 -18.69 5.25
N VAL A 373 12.07 -18.69 5.11
CA VAL A 373 11.41 -18.66 3.81
C VAL A 373 10.23 -17.69 3.82
N VAL A 374 10.24 -16.74 2.87
CA VAL A 374 9.10 -15.94 2.44
C VAL A 374 8.30 -16.71 1.39
N LEU A 375 6.99 -16.75 1.56
CA LEU A 375 6.04 -17.25 0.57
C LEU A 375 5.66 -16.13 -0.41
N VAL A 376 5.63 -16.43 -1.70
CA VAL A 376 5.33 -15.48 -2.79
C VAL A 376 4.08 -15.99 -3.54
N PRO A 377 3.05 -15.14 -3.80
CA PRO A 377 3.07 -13.67 -3.70
C PRO A 377 2.95 -13.07 -2.28
N CYS A 378 2.44 -13.83 -1.31
CA CYS A 378 1.82 -13.26 -0.10
C CYS A 378 2.75 -12.66 0.97
N GLY A 379 4.07 -12.63 0.78
CA GLY A 379 5.04 -12.03 1.72
C GLY A 379 5.28 -12.76 3.05
N HIS A 380 4.43 -13.74 3.42
CA HIS A 380 4.47 -14.35 4.75
C HIS A 380 5.75 -15.17 5.00
N SER A 381 6.45 -14.88 6.11
CA SER A 381 7.83 -15.31 6.38
C SER A 381 8.02 -16.26 7.57
N SER A 382 6.98 -16.54 8.35
CA SER A 382 7.05 -17.25 9.65
C SER A 382 7.32 -18.77 9.57
N ILE A 383 7.98 -19.26 8.51
CA ILE A 383 8.13 -20.68 8.19
C ILE A 383 9.60 -21.03 7.87
N CYS A 384 10.04 -22.22 8.28
CA CYS A 384 11.36 -22.77 7.92
C CYS A 384 11.33 -23.51 6.57
N ARG A 385 12.51 -23.67 5.95
CA ARG A 385 12.69 -24.33 4.64
C ARG A 385 12.16 -25.78 4.56
N LYS A 386 12.05 -26.49 5.69
CA LYS A 386 11.48 -27.86 5.74
C LYS A 386 9.96 -27.83 5.67
N CYS A 387 9.30 -26.98 6.46
CA CYS A 387 7.84 -26.90 6.50
C CYS A 387 7.24 -26.24 5.26
N SER A 388 7.88 -25.21 4.70
CA SER A 388 7.39 -24.53 3.49
C SER A 388 7.38 -25.41 2.23
N ARG A 389 8.09 -26.55 2.23
CA ARG A 389 8.07 -27.58 1.17
C ARG A 389 6.87 -28.53 1.25
N ARG A 390 6.09 -28.51 2.33
CA ARG A 390 4.91 -29.37 2.56
C ARG A 390 3.59 -28.60 2.47
N LEU A 391 3.61 -27.46 1.80
CA LEU A 391 2.53 -26.49 1.73
C LEU A 391 2.47 -25.89 0.34
N ASP A 392 1.32 -25.98 -0.32
CA ASP A 392 1.07 -25.37 -1.64
C ASP A 392 0.19 -24.12 -1.55
N THR A 393 -0.44 -23.90 -0.40
CA THR A 393 -1.12 -22.65 -0.02
C THR A 393 -0.52 -22.09 1.27
N CYS A 394 -0.57 -20.76 1.41
CA CYS A 394 -0.10 -20.07 2.61
C CYS A 394 -0.99 -20.42 3.82
N PRO A 395 -0.44 -20.87 4.96
CA PRO A 395 -1.26 -21.24 6.13
C PRO A 395 -1.89 -20.03 6.83
N PHE A 396 -1.46 -18.80 6.51
CA PHE A 396 -1.99 -17.57 7.08
C PHE A 396 -3.11 -16.96 6.22
N CYS A 397 -2.87 -16.77 4.92
CA CYS A 397 -3.81 -16.10 4.00
C CYS A 397 -4.40 -17.00 2.90
N ARG A 398 -4.13 -18.32 2.93
CA ARG A 398 -4.62 -19.34 1.98
C ARG A 398 -4.24 -19.17 0.49
N GLN A 399 -3.61 -18.05 0.11
CA GLN A 399 -3.11 -17.77 -1.24
C GLN A 399 -2.12 -18.86 -1.71
N PRO A 400 -2.17 -19.31 -2.99
CA PRO A 400 -1.25 -20.31 -3.53
C PRO A 400 0.21 -19.84 -3.54
N ILE A 401 1.13 -20.77 -3.26
CA ILE A 401 2.57 -20.51 -3.13
C ILE A 401 3.25 -20.74 -4.48
N ILE A 402 3.36 -19.66 -5.26
CA ILE A 402 4.02 -19.66 -6.58
C ILE A 402 5.54 -19.77 -6.42
N LYS A 403 6.14 -19.08 -5.44
CA LYS A 403 7.59 -19.12 -5.17
C LYS A 403 7.88 -19.12 -3.67
N ARG A 404 9.00 -19.72 -3.29
CA ARG A 404 9.46 -19.89 -1.89
C ARG A 404 10.86 -19.27 -1.77
N GLN A 405 10.92 -17.99 -1.40
CA GLN A 405 12.15 -17.20 -1.39
C GLN A 405 12.91 -17.38 -0.08
N LYS A 406 14.19 -17.79 -0.12
CA LYS A 406 15.03 -17.84 1.08
C LYS A 406 15.42 -16.43 1.51
N ILE A 407 15.32 -16.16 2.81
CA ILE A 407 15.81 -14.92 3.44
C ILE A 407 17.06 -15.19 4.28
N TYR A 408 17.83 -14.13 4.53
CA TYR A 408 19.00 -14.10 5.40
C TYR A 408 18.86 -12.90 6.33
N PHE A 409 18.98 -13.12 7.63
CA PHE A 409 19.07 -12.03 8.61
C PHE A 409 20.54 -11.64 8.75
N ALA A 410 20.84 -10.35 8.68
CA ALA A 410 22.13 -9.83 9.12
C ALA A 410 22.18 -9.91 10.65
N GLY A 411 23.14 -10.67 11.18
CA GLY A 411 23.44 -10.66 12.62
C GLY A 411 24.11 -9.34 13.01
N ASN A 412 23.82 -8.88 14.23
CA ASN A 412 24.30 -7.64 14.80
C ASN A 412 24.93 -7.91 16.17
#